data_AF-A0A2P9H7E6-F1
#
_entry.id   AF-A0A2P9H7E6-F1
#
_cell.length_a   1.000
_cell.length_b   1.000
_cell.length_c   1.000
_cell.angle_alpha   90.00
_cell.angle_beta   90.00
_cell.angle_gamma   90.00
#
_symmetry.space_group_name_H-M   'P 1'
#
loop_
_entity.id
_entity.type
_entity.pdbx_description
1 polymer ?
#
loop_
_entity_poly.entity_id
_entity_poly.type
_entity_poly.pdbx_seq_one_letter_code
_entity_poly.pdbx_strand_id
1 'polypeptide(L)'
;MRREPVKVSIAVVFACFLCAANADPGVRADEMSERCGKLVEKLFKERWTTGKTDDGKMRGRFESHYNAKLNKCFLLEIVTLVTGDRTTNKAALIEIQALWDANEKRQYGWFKEYDSPGAIQSNCYVQNTACRSKEEWVNLIKPYMEE
;
A
#
# COMPACT_ATOMS: atom_id res chain seq x y z
N MET A 1 -39.12 -61.85 40.73
CA MET A 1 -38.79 -61.48 39.32
C MET A 1 -38.98 -59.98 39.14
N ARG A 2 -37.91 -59.21 38.96
CA ARG A 2 -37.95 -57.84 38.43
C ARG A 2 -36.94 -57.78 37.30
N ARG A 3 -37.41 -57.44 36.09
CA ARG A 3 -36.58 -57.18 34.91
C ARG A 3 -36.38 -55.67 34.83
N GLU A 4 -35.15 -55.21 34.91
CA GLU A 4 -34.74 -53.82 34.62
C GLU A 4 -34.60 -53.64 33.10
N PRO A 5 -34.95 -52.48 32.51
CA PRO A 5 -34.81 -52.24 31.09
C PRO A 5 -33.36 -51.88 30.71
N VAL A 6 -32.85 -52.57 29.68
CA VAL A 6 -31.53 -52.34 29.06
C VAL A 6 -31.54 -50.99 28.34
N LYS A 7 -30.60 -50.12 28.68
CA LYS A 7 -30.37 -48.84 28.00
C LYS A 7 -29.58 -49.08 26.72
N VAL A 8 -30.18 -48.77 25.57
CA VAL A 8 -29.53 -48.82 24.25
C VAL A 8 -28.83 -47.47 24.03
N SER A 9 -27.50 -47.50 23.94
CA SER A 9 -26.70 -46.33 23.55
C SER A 9 -26.48 -46.36 22.04
N ILE A 10 -27.10 -45.41 21.32
CA ILE A 10 -26.87 -45.19 19.88
C ILE A 10 -25.66 -44.26 19.74
N ALA A 11 -24.55 -44.77 19.23
CA ALA A 11 -23.39 -43.96 18.85
C ALA A 11 -23.61 -43.40 17.45
N VAL A 12 -23.79 -42.08 17.34
CA VAL A 12 -23.85 -41.36 16.07
C VAL A 12 -22.42 -41.03 15.65
N VAL A 13 -21.91 -41.72 14.63
CA VAL A 13 -20.59 -41.44 14.03
C VAL A 13 -20.76 -40.27 13.06
N PHE A 14 -20.34 -39.08 13.47
CA PHE A 14 -20.22 -37.91 12.59
C PHE A 14 -18.95 -38.06 11.74
N ALA A 15 -19.11 -38.52 10.50
CA ALA A 15 -18.03 -38.49 9.51
C ALA A 15 -17.88 -37.06 8.98
N CYS A 16 -16.93 -36.30 9.52
CA CYS A 16 -16.51 -35.03 8.95
C CYS A 16 -15.78 -35.26 7.63
N PHE A 17 -16.51 -35.11 6.51
CA PHE A 17 -15.91 -34.91 5.20
C PHE A 17 -15.20 -33.55 5.20
N LEU A 18 -13.90 -33.57 5.47
CA LEU A 18 -13.02 -32.43 5.21
C LEU A 18 -12.74 -32.37 3.70
N CYS A 19 -13.57 -31.64 2.95
CA CYS A 19 -13.20 -31.18 1.63
C CYS A 19 -12.07 -30.15 1.78
N ALA A 20 -10.82 -30.60 1.72
CA ALA A 20 -9.68 -29.73 1.50
C ALA A 20 -9.75 -29.22 0.06
N ALA A 21 -10.51 -28.15 -0.17
CA ALA A 21 -10.40 -27.36 -1.38
C ALA A 21 -9.03 -26.68 -1.36
N ASN A 22 -8.03 -27.30 -2.00
CA ASN A 22 -6.76 -26.64 -2.26
C ASN A 22 -7.02 -25.55 -3.32
N ALA A 23 -7.30 -24.34 -2.86
CA ALA A 23 -7.37 -23.18 -3.72
C ALA A 23 -6.00 -22.94 -4.34
N ASP A 24 -5.97 -22.77 -5.67
CA ASP A 24 -4.76 -22.48 -6.43
C ASP A 24 -4.06 -21.23 -5.85
N PRO A 25 -2.76 -21.32 -5.49
CA PRO A 25 -2.01 -20.18 -4.98
C PRO A 25 -2.04 -18.94 -5.89
N GLY A 26 -2.09 -19.14 -7.22
CA GLY A 26 -2.18 -18.05 -8.20
C GLY A 26 -3.51 -17.29 -8.12
N VAL A 27 -4.62 -18.02 -8.05
CA VAL A 27 -5.97 -17.43 -7.91
C VAL A 27 -6.08 -16.59 -6.64
N ARG A 28 -5.47 -17.05 -5.55
CA ARG A 28 -5.44 -16.29 -4.28
C ARG A 28 -4.58 -15.03 -4.37
N ALA A 29 -3.44 -15.08 -5.06
CA ALA A 29 -2.56 -13.91 -5.21
C ALA A 29 -3.23 -12.81 -6.06
N ASP A 30 -3.90 -13.20 -7.15
CA ASP A 30 -4.65 -12.28 -8.01
C ASP A 30 -5.82 -11.64 -7.26
N GLU A 31 -6.59 -12.43 -6.51
CA GLU A 31 -7.70 -11.93 -5.70
C GLU A 31 -7.23 -10.93 -4.63
N MET A 32 -6.12 -11.20 -3.96
CA MET A 32 -5.54 -10.27 -2.98
C MET A 32 -5.06 -8.99 -3.65
N SER A 33 -4.41 -9.09 -4.82
CA SER A 33 -3.96 -7.93 -5.59
C SER A 33 -5.12 -7.05 -6.05
N GLU A 34 -6.22 -7.65 -6.51
CA GLU A 34 -7.42 -6.90 -6.92
C GLU A 34 -8.06 -6.16 -5.73
N ARG A 35 -8.24 -6.85 -4.60
CA ARG A 35 -8.74 -6.24 -3.35
C ARG A 35 -7.83 -5.10 -2.91
N CYS A 36 -6.53 -5.28 -3.07
CA CYS A 36 -5.52 -4.29 -2.74
C CYS A 36 -5.63 -3.03 -3.60
N GLY A 37 -5.75 -3.21 -4.92
CA GLY A 37 -5.95 -2.10 -5.85
C GLY A 37 -7.16 -1.25 -5.48
N LYS A 38 -8.29 -1.89 -5.15
CA LYS A 38 -9.52 -1.19 -4.70
C LYS A 38 -9.32 -0.41 -3.41
N LEU A 39 -8.64 -1.01 -2.42
CA LEU A 39 -8.34 -0.34 -1.14
C LEU A 39 -7.44 0.88 -1.36
N VAL A 40 -6.37 0.71 -2.13
CA VAL A 40 -5.40 1.77 -2.42
C VAL A 40 -6.05 2.91 -3.22
N GLU A 41 -6.84 2.59 -4.24
CA GLU A 41 -7.56 3.60 -5.03
C GLU A 41 -8.51 4.42 -4.15
N LYS A 42 -9.27 3.76 -3.26
CA LYS A 42 -10.14 4.44 -2.30
C LYS A 42 -9.34 5.37 -1.39
N LEU A 43 -8.23 4.89 -0.82
CA LEU A 43 -7.38 5.67 0.07
C LEU A 43 -6.77 6.88 -0.65
N PHE A 44 -6.29 6.70 -1.88
CA PHE A 44 -5.77 7.80 -2.69
C PHE A 44 -6.84 8.85 -2.95
N LYS A 45 -8.05 8.44 -3.36
CA LYS A 45 -9.18 9.35 -3.58
C LYS A 45 -9.54 10.14 -2.31
N GLU A 46 -9.63 9.47 -1.16
CA GLU A 46 -9.91 10.12 0.14
C GLU A 46 -8.89 11.22 0.48
N ARG A 47 -7.60 10.99 0.20
CA ARG A 47 -6.55 11.99 0.45
C ARG A 47 -6.55 13.11 -0.59
N TRP A 48 -6.73 12.77 -1.87
CA TRP A 48 -6.66 13.76 -2.94
C TRP A 48 -7.91 14.65 -3.07
N THR A 49 -9.09 14.20 -2.65
CA THR A 49 -10.27 15.08 -2.55
C THR A 49 -10.07 16.19 -1.53
N THR A 50 -9.29 15.97 -0.47
CA THR A 50 -8.97 16.99 0.54
C THR A 50 -7.85 17.96 0.12
N GLY A 51 -7.09 17.65 -0.93
CA GLY A 51 -5.86 18.36 -1.29
C GLY A 51 -5.90 19.20 -2.56
N LYS A 52 -6.98 19.23 -3.33
CA LYS A 52 -6.99 19.93 -4.63
C LYS A 52 -6.75 21.43 -4.49
N THR A 53 -5.71 21.94 -5.17
CA THR A 53 -5.65 23.33 -5.62
C THR A 53 -6.11 23.36 -7.08
N ASP A 54 -7.18 24.10 -7.38
CA ASP A 54 -7.76 24.23 -8.73
C ASP A 54 -6.86 25.03 -9.71
N ASP A 55 -5.62 25.32 -9.33
CA ASP A 55 -4.69 26.15 -10.10
C ASP A 55 -3.80 25.36 -11.07
N GLY A 56 -4.00 24.04 -11.17
CA GLY A 56 -3.26 23.15 -12.08
C GLY A 56 -1.77 22.99 -11.75
N LYS A 57 -1.30 23.56 -10.63
CA LYS A 57 0.09 23.50 -10.20
C LYS A 57 0.45 22.22 -9.47
N MET A 58 -0.53 21.40 -9.12
CA MET A 58 -0.32 20.14 -8.43
C MET A 58 -0.96 18.98 -9.20
N ARG A 59 -0.22 17.91 -9.41
CA ARG A 59 -0.70 16.67 -10.03
C ARG A 59 -0.33 15.49 -9.16
N GLY A 60 -1.29 14.62 -8.89
CA GLY A 60 -1.11 13.41 -8.11
C GLY A 60 -1.39 12.18 -8.94
N ARG A 61 -0.58 11.15 -8.73
CA ARG A 61 -0.82 9.79 -9.19
C ARG A 61 -0.48 8.81 -8.08
N PHE A 62 -0.80 7.54 -8.28
CA PHE A 62 -0.46 6.50 -7.33
C PHE A 62 -0.11 5.19 -8.01
N GLU A 63 0.60 4.36 -7.26
CA GLU A 63 0.83 2.95 -7.55
C GLU A 63 0.33 2.11 -6.36
N SER A 64 -0.22 0.95 -6.66
CA SER A 64 -0.72 -0.02 -5.68
C SER A 64 0.05 -1.31 -5.78
N HIS A 65 0.43 -1.89 -4.65
CA HIS A 65 1.06 -3.22 -4.61
C HIS A 65 0.55 -4.04 -3.43
N TYR A 66 0.23 -5.32 -3.68
CA TYR A 66 -0.01 -6.28 -2.61
C TYR A 66 1.29 -7.02 -2.31
N ASN A 67 1.80 -6.82 -1.10
CA ASN A 67 2.98 -7.49 -0.63
C ASN A 67 2.61 -8.80 0.07
N ALA A 68 2.91 -9.92 -0.57
CA ALA A 68 2.50 -11.23 -0.09
C ALA A 68 3.24 -11.64 1.19
N LYS A 69 4.51 -11.25 1.33
CA LYS A 69 5.34 -11.57 2.49
C LYS A 69 4.86 -10.87 3.76
N LEU A 70 4.47 -9.61 3.64
CA LEU A 70 3.93 -8.81 4.73
C LEU A 70 2.42 -8.97 4.87
N ASN A 71 1.76 -9.58 3.88
CA ASN A 71 0.30 -9.65 3.75
C ASN A 71 -0.35 -8.26 3.89
N LYS A 72 0.21 -7.28 3.18
CA LYS A 72 -0.15 -5.86 3.29
C LYS A 72 -0.30 -5.21 1.92
N CYS A 73 -1.11 -4.17 1.89
CA CYS A 73 -1.32 -3.32 0.74
C CYS A 73 -0.51 -2.05 0.89
N PHE A 74 0.31 -1.77 -0.12
CA PHE A 74 1.10 -0.56 -0.19
C PHE A 74 0.56 0.39 -1.25
N LEU A 75 0.52 1.65 -0.86
CA LEU A 75 0.20 2.79 -1.72
C LEU A 75 1.45 3.66 -1.81
N LEU A 76 2.03 3.74 -3.01
CA LEU A 76 3.02 4.75 -3.34
C LEU A 76 2.28 5.94 -3.97
N GLU A 77 2.13 7.00 -3.19
CA GLU A 77 1.59 8.26 -3.66
C GLU A 77 2.69 9.11 -4.27
N ILE A 78 2.44 9.70 -5.44
CA ILE A 78 3.41 10.53 -6.17
C ILE A 78 2.73 11.85 -6.53
N VAL A 79 3.27 12.95 -6.02
CA VAL A 79 2.80 14.31 -6.24
C VAL A 79 3.87 15.13 -6.93
N THR A 80 3.51 15.77 -8.04
CA THR A 80 4.36 16.75 -8.73
C THR A 80 3.77 18.13 -8.52
N LEU A 81 4.59 19.06 -8.03
CA LEU A 81 4.25 20.47 -7.88
C LEU A 81 5.06 21.31 -8.87
N VAL A 82 4.38 22.22 -9.54
CA VAL A 82 4.99 23.29 -10.34
C VAL A 82 5.01 24.55 -9.49
N THR A 83 6.19 24.97 -9.07
CA THR A 83 6.39 26.24 -8.37
C THR A 83 6.93 27.27 -9.35
N GLY A 84 6.38 28.47 -9.34
CA GLY A 84 6.84 29.57 -10.20
C GLY A 84 7.67 30.54 -9.38
N ASP A 85 8.89 30.81 -9.82
CA ASP A 85 9.64 31.96 -9.33
C ASP A 85 9.16 33.21 -10.10
N ARG A 86 8.41 34.08 -9.41
CA ARG A 86 7.90 35.34 -9.97
C ARG A 86 9.00 36.32 -10.34
N THR A 87 10.20 36.15 -9.79
CA THR A 87 11.36 37.03 -10.02
C THR A 87 12.20 36.59 -11.21
N THR A 88 12.33 35.29 -11.46
CA THR A 88 13.11 34.77 -12.59
C THR A 88 12.27 34.26 -13.77
N ASN A 89 10.94 34.24 -13.63
CA ASN A 89 9.99 33.66 -14.58
C ASN A 89 10.32 32.19 -14.93
N LYS A 90 10.94 31.45 -14.01
CA LYS A 90 11.28 30.03 -14.17
C LYS A 90 10.31 29.18 -13.36
N ALA A 91 9.90 28.06 -13.96
CA ALA A 91 9.18 27.02 -13.25
C ALA A 91 10.20 26.06 -12.63
N ALA A 92 10.02 25.73 -11.35
CA ALA A 92 10.74 24.66 -10.66
C ALA A 92 9.77 23.53 -10.35
N LEU A 93 10.19 22.31 -10.66
CA LEU A 93 9.43 21.09 -10.34
C LEU A 93 9.86 20.55 -8.98
N ILE A 94 8.86 20.13 -8.21
CA ILE A 94 9.06 19.40 -6.97
C ILE A 94 8.33 18.07 -7.10
N GLU A 95 9.04 16.96 -6.98
CA GLU A 95 8.43 15.65 -6.83
C GLU A 95 8.39 15.28 -5.35
N ILE A 96 7.24 14.83 -4.86
CA ILE A 96 7.05 14.26 -3.54
C ILE A 96 6.52 12.84 -3.74
N GLN A 97 7.13 11.87 -3.07
CA GLN A 97 6.61 10.52 -2.97
C GLN A 97 6.37 10.15 -1.52
N ALA A 98 5.30 9.40 -1.25
CA ALA A 98 5.01 8.89 0.09
C ALA A 98 4.57 7.43 0.02
N LEU A 99 5.23 6.57 0.81
CA LEU A 99 4.89 5.16 0.92
C LEU A 99 3.95 4.96 2.10
N TRP A 100 2.81 4.32 1.87
CA TRP A 100 1.78 4.08 2.87
C TRP A 100 1.43 2.60 2.95
N ASP A 101 1.28 2.11 4.17
CA ASP A 101 0.49 0.92 4.48
C ASP A 101 -0.99 1.30 4.40
N ALA A 102 -1.69 0.77 3.40
CA ALA A 102 -3.09 1.07 3.15
C ALA A 102 -4.04 0.34 4.11
N ASN A 103 -3.62 -0.78 4.69
CA ASN A 103 -4.42 -1.51 5.68
C ASN A 103 -4.48 -0.72 7.00
N GLU A 104 -3.32 -0.24 7.46
CA GLU A 104 -3.19 0.49 8.73
C GLU A 104 -3.33 2.01 8.55
N LYS A 105 -3.42 2.50 7.31
CA LYS A 105 -3.38 3.93 6.95
C LYS A 105 -2.15 4.65 7.54
N ARG A 106 -1.01 3.96 7.58
CA ARG A 106 0.23 4.43 8.21
C ARG A 106 1.28 4.75 7.16
N GLN A 107 1.91 5.93 7.26
CA GLN A 107 3.02 6.29 6.39
C GLN A 107 4.32 5.60 6.84
N TYR A 108 5.00 4.95 5.90
CA TYR A 108 6.28 4.29 6.13
C TYR A 108 7.45 5.18 5.73
N GLY A 109 7.28 6.05 4.73
CA GLY A 109 8.36 6.92 4.29
C GLY A 109 7.89 8.04 3.37
N TRP A 110 8.79 8.95 3.07
CA TRP A 110 8.64 9.89 1.97
C TRP A 110 9.96 10.25 1.34
N PHE A 111 9.85 10.76 0.12
CA PHE A 111 10.92 11.32 -0.66
C PHE A 111 10.47 12.65 -1.25
N LYS A 112 11.40 13.61 -1.32
CA LYS A 112 11.17 14.88 -1.98
C LYS A 112 12.40 15.26 -2.79
N GLU A 113 12.17 15.69 -4.01
CA GLU A 113 13.20 16.14 -4.95
C GLU A 113 12.87 17.52 -5.48
N TYR A 114 13.90 18.35 -5.60
CA TYR A 114 13.81 19.73 -6.06
C TYR A 114 14.62 19.90 -7.34
N ASP A 115 13.99 20.34 -8.42
CA ASP A 115 14.65 20.70 -9.68
C ASP A 115 15.22 22.14 -9.64
N SER A 116 15.62 22.62 -8.46
CA SER A 116 16.06 24.02 -8.24
C SER A 116 17.58 24.10 -8.03
N PRO A 117 18.30 24.94 -8.80
CA PRO A 117 19.73 25.17 -8.57
C PRO A 117 20.00 25.71 -7.17
N GLY A 118 20.91 25.08 -6.42
CA GLY A 118 21.35 25.52 -5.09
C GLY A 118 20.54 24.99 -3.90
N ALA A 119 19.52 24.17 -4.13
CA ALA A 119 18.82 23.43 -3.06
C ALA A 119 19.50 22.06 -2.79
N ILE A 120 19.27 21.51 -1.59
CA ILE A 120 19.52 20.07 -1.37
C ILE A 120 18.63 19.32 -2.37
N GLN A 121 19.25 18.62 -3.32
CA GLN A 121 18.56 18.07 -4.49
C GLN A 121 17.47 17.06 -4.08
N SER A 122 17.69 16.29 -3.02
CA SER A 122 16.64 15.44 -2.45
C SER A 122 16.82 15.12 -0.97
N ASN A 123 15.72 14.81 -0.31
CA ASN A 123 15.71 14.27 1.05
C ASN A 123 14.63 13.20 1.19
N CYS A 124 14.93 12.14 1.93
CA CYS A 124 13.98 11.07 2.17
C CYS A 124 14.25 10.28 3.44
N TYR A 125 13.22 9.56 3.89
CA TYR A 125 13.37 8.50 4.88
C TYR A 125 12.38 7.38 4.63
N VAL A 126 12.76 6.17 5.05
CA VAL A 126 11.87 5.00 5.16
C VAL A 126 12.03 4.45 6.58
N GLN A 127 10.97 4.55 7.37
CA GLN A 127 10.92 4.27 8.79
C GLN A 127 12.02 5.02 9.55
N ASN A 128 13.08 4.32 9.98
CA ASN A 128 14.19 4.88 10.75
C ASN A 128 15.46 5.09 9.90
N THR A 129 15.36 4.92 8.57
CA THR A 129 16.50 5.01 7.66
C THR A 129 16.37 6.26 6.79
N ALA A 130 17.34 7.17 6.89
CA ALA A 130 17.42 8.34 6.02
C ALA A 130 18.09 7.99 4.67
N CYS A 131 17.73 8.72 3.63
CA CYS A 131 18.35 8.63 2.30
C CYS A 131 18.51 10.01 1.65
N ARG A 132 19.36 10.08 0.62
CA ARG A 132 19.84 11.33 0.00
C ARG A 132 19.68 11.39 -1.52
N SER A 133 19.10 10.34 -2.12
CA SER A 133 18.91 10.27 -3.57
C SER A 133 17.64 9.52 -3.93
N LYS A 134 17.18 9.73 -5.16
CA LYS A 134 16.08 8.98 -5.75
C LYS A 134 16.36 7.48 -5.79
N GLU A 135 17.60 7.11 -6.13
CA GLU A 135 18.03 5.73 -6.20
C GLU A 135 18.00 5.04 -4.84
N GLU A 136 18.49 5.71 -3.79
CA GLU A 136 18.41 5.21 -2.42
C GLU A 136 16.95 5.05 -1.97
N TRP A 137 16.09 6.04 -2.25
CA TRP A 137 14.65 5.94 -1.97
C TRP A 137 14.03 4.71 -2.63
N VAL A 138 14.24 4.52 -3.94
CA VAL A 138 13.71 3.38 -4.70
C VAL A 138 14.20 2.07 -4.06
N ASN A 139 15.51 1.96 -3.78
CA ASN A 139 16.06 0.75 -3.17
C ASN A 139 15.51 0.46 -1.77
N LEU A 140 15.23 1.49 -0.97
CA LEU A 140 14.65 1.33 0.36
C LEU A 140 13.16 0.92 0.33
N ILE A 141 12.40 1.32 -0.70
CA ILE A 141 10.98 0.97 -0.80
C ILE A 141 10.72 -0.36 -1.53
N LYS A 142 11.69 -0.89 -2.27
CA LYS A 142 11.57 -2.17 -3.00
C LYS A 142 10.97 -3.32 -2.18
N PRO A 143 11.40 -3.58 -0.93
CA PRO A 143 10.84 -4.67 -0.12
C PRO A 143 9.34 -4.54 0.16
N TYR A 144 8.74 -3.36 -0.05
CA TYR A 144 7.32 -3.10 0.11
C TYR A 144 6.55 -3.10 -1.21
N MET A 145 7.19 -2.76 -2.33
CA MET A 145 6.55 -2.53 -3.63
C MET A 145 6.82 -3.63 -4.67
N GLU A 146 7.73 -4.57 -4.40
CA GLU A 146 8.12 -5.63 -5.36
C GLU A 146 8.03 -7.07 -4.79
N GLU A 147 8.03 -7.24 -3.47
CA GLU A 147 7.84 -8.56 -2.79
C GLU A 147 6.36 -8.86 -2.55
#